data_AF-A0A838BUB9-F1
#
_entry.id   AF-A0A838BUB9-F1
#
_cell.length_a   1.000
_cell.length_b   1.000
_cell.length_c   1.000
_cell.angle_alpha   90.00
_cell.angle_beta   90.00
_cell.angle_gamma   90.00
#
_symmetry.space_group_name_H-M   'P 1'
#
loop_
_entity.id
_entity.type
_entity.pdbx_description
1 polymer ?
#
loop_
_entity_poly.entity_id
_entity_poly.type
_entity_poly.pdbx_seq_one_letter_code
_entity_poly.pdbx_strand_id
1 'polypeptide(L)'
;MRSAFAFFISTVALASQATAEPFDTLPLKYAESVNAALQQVGTDLRIRQISCVASTRCRFAARRVEVEVKGQADRPGTERILIAVTFRQSDDAAAVELMEDTLTVLGATMVAYDPKMAADSRSNLLLELGDAALTIGEAHRDSAEVHYALSFDDVSGRLEIIAATLRAGHG
;
A
#
# COMPACT_ATOMS: atom_id res chain seq x y z
N MET A 1 -45.75 9.97 52.78
CA MET A 1 -44.93 10.81 51.88
C MET A 1 -43.67 10.05 51.53
N ARG A 2 -43.60 9.47 50.32
CA ARG A 2 -42.40 8.82 49.77
C ARG A 2 -42.63 8.59 48.28
N SER A 3 -41.92 9.33 47.43
CA SER A 3 -41.68 8.95 46.04
C SER A 3 -40.28 9.40 45.69
N ALA A 4 -39.37 8.42 45.67
CA ALA A 4 -37.99 8.60 45.20
C ALA A 4 -38.00 8.51 43.67
N PHE A 5 -37.48 9.53 43.01
CA PHE A 5 -37.19 9.52 41.59
C PHE A 5 -35.95 8.65 41.34
N ALA A 6 -36.13 7.53 40.65
CA ALA A 6 -35.02 6.72 40.13
C ALA A 6 -34.54 7.33 38.81
N PHE A 7 -33.34 7.91 38.84
CA PHE A 7 -32.60 8.35 37.66
C PHE A 7 -32.05 7.12 36.94
N PHE A 8 -32.56 6.82 35.74
CA PHE A 8 -31.95 5.83 34.84
C PHE A 8 -30.78 6.49 34.11
N ILE A 9 -29.55 6.23 34.57
CA ILE A 9 -28.34 6.55 33.82
C ILE A 9 -28.19 5.47 32.74
N SER A 10 -28.55 5.81 31.51
CA SER A 10 -28.26 4.98 30.34
C SER A 10 -26.75 5.03 30.09
N THR A 11 -26.05 3.96 30.42
CA THR A 11 -24.67 3.74 30.02
C THR A 11 -24.62 3.54 28.50
N VAL A 12 -24.26 4.60 27.78
CA VAL A 12 -23.86 4.50 26.37
C VAL A 12 -22.54 3.74 26.36
N ALA A 13 -22.60 2.44 26.13
CA ALA A 13 -21.43 1.66 25.80
C ALA A 13 -20.89 2.18 24.46
N LEU A 14 -19.82 2.98 24.51
CA LEU A 14 -19.00 3.25 23.34
C LEU A 14 -18.45 1.91 22.87
N ALA A 15 -19.13 1.29 21.91
CA ALA A 15 -18.51 0.31 21.04
C ALA A 15 -17.36 1.04 20.34
N SER A 16 -16.16 0.89 20.88
CA SER A 16 -14.94 1.25 20.17
C SER A 16 -14.98 0.48 18.86
N GLN A 17 -15.31 1.14 17.77
CA GLN A 17 -15.11 0.56 16.45
C GLN A 17 -13.60 0.36 16.37
N ALA A 18 -13.16 -0.88 16.56
CA ALA A 18 -11.81 -1.28 16.19
C ALA A 18 -11.72 -1.01 14.69
N THR A 19 -11.18 0.16 14.33
CA THR A 19 -10.86 0.49 12.96
C THR A 19 -9.83 -0.55 12.53
N ALA A 20 -10.23 -1.48 11.66
CA ALA A 20 -9.34 -2.51 11.16
C ALA A 20 -8.04 -1.87 10.66
N GLU A 21 -6.88 -2.41 11.05
CA GLU A 21 -5.62 -1.90 10.54
C GLU A 21 -5.61 -2.13 9.02
N PRO A 22 -5.02 -1.25 8.20
CA PRO A 22 -5.12 -1.37 6.75
C PRO A 22 -4.68 -2.72 6.18
N PHE A 23 -3.67 -3.36 6.80
CA PHE A 23 -3.22 -4.70 6.45
C PHE A 23 -4.16 -5.83 6.91
N ASP A 24 -5.17 -5.57 7.75
CA ASP A 24 -6.27 -6.52 8.00
C ASP A 24 -7.24 -6.60 6.81
N THR A 25 -7.14 -5.66 5.87
CA THR A 25 -7.94 -5.66 4.63
C THR A 25 -7.54 -6.82 3.73
N LEU A 26 -8.52 -7.57 3.21
CA LEU A 26 -8.29 -8.68 2.30
C LEU A 26 -7.61 -8.22 0.98
N PRO A 27 -6.71 -9.04 0.39
CA PRO A 27 -6.05 -8.72 -0.87
C PRO A 27 -7.01 -8.31 -2.01
N LEU A 28 -8.20 -8.93 -2.08
CA LEU A 28 -9.21 -8.62 -3.12
C LEU A 28 -9.74 -7.17 -3.06
N LYS A 29 -9.58 -6.50 -1.92
CA LYS A 29 -10.03 -5.13 -1.68
C LYS A 29 -8.97 -4.08 -2.01
N TYR A 30 -7.75 -4.48 -2.36
CA TYR A 30 -6.65 -3.57 -2.67
C TYR A 30 -7.02 -2.49 -3.71
N ALA A 31 -7.60 -2.90 -4.84
CA ALA A 31 -7.96 -1.96 -5.90
C ALA A 31 -9.01 -0.92 -5.45
N GLU A 32 -9.93 -1.29 -4.56
CA GLU A 32 -10.94 -0.37 -4.03
C GLU A 32 -10.27 0.71 -3.18
N SER A 33 -9.42 0.31 -2.23
CA SER A 33 -8.71 1.21 -1.33
C SER A 33 -7.76 2.15 -2.08
N VAL A 34 -6.95 1.61 -3.00
CA VAL A 34 -5.94 2.41 -3.72
C VAL A 34 -6.57 3.32 -4.76
N ASN A 35 -7.61 2.89 -5.48
CA ASN A 35 -8.30 3.78 -6.43
C ASN A 35 -8.97 4.97 -5.72
N ALA A 36 -9.45 4.82 -4.48
CA ALA A 36 -9.96 5.96 -3.71
C ALA A 36 -8.86 6.99 -3.44
N ALA A 37 -7.65 6.55 -3.10
CA ALA A 37 -6.49 7.44 -2.93
C ALA A 37 -6.04 8.09 -4.24
N LEU A 38 -6.02 7.34 -5.35
CA LEU A 38 -5.69 7.87 -6.69
C LEU A 38 -6.69 8.97 -7.13
N GLN A 39 -7.98 8.78 -6.84
CA GLN A 39 -9.00 9.79 -7.15
C GLN A 39 -8.79 11.11 -6.39
N GLN A 40 -8.31 11.05 -5.15
CA GLN A 40 -8.06 12.25 -4.34
C GLN A 40 -6.94 13.14 -4.89
N VAL A 41 -5.97 12.55 -5.60
CA VAL A 41 -4.86 13.29 -6.23
C VAL A 41 -5.14 13.64 -7.70
N GLY A 42 -6.32 13.30 -8.22
CA GLY A 42 -6.77 13.71 -9.56
C GLY A 42 -6.05 13.03 -10.73
N THR A 43 -5.37 11.91 -10.52
CA THR A 43 -4.76 11.13 -11.61
C THR A 43 -5.81 10.34 -12.39
N ASP A 44 -5.56 10.07 -13.67
CA ASP A 44 -6.35 9.18 -14.51
C ASP A 44 -5.96 7.69 -14.34
N LEU A 45 -4.90 7.41 -13.56
CA LEU A 45 -4.50 6.07 -13.22
C LEU A 45 -5.60 5.31 -12.49
N ARG A 46 -5.81 4.06 -12.91
CA ARG A 46 -6.78 3.16 -12.29
C ARG A 46 -6.25 1.75 -12.18
N ILE A 47 -6.17 1.27 -10.95
CA ILE A 47 -5.83 -0.11 -10.61
C ILE A 47 -7.00 -1.02 -10.97
N ARG A 48 -6.73 -2.06 -11.75
CA ARG A 48 -7.71 -3.08 -12.16
C ARG A 48 -7.22 -4.46 -11.75
N GLN A 49 -8.12 -5.28 -11.22
CA GLN A 49 -7.80 -6.68 -10.92
C GLN A 49 -7.63 -7.46 -12.22
N ILE A 50 -6.53 -8.21 -12.32
CA ILE A 50 -6.22 -9.11 -13.43
C ILE A 50 -6.62 -10.54 -13.06
N SER A 51 -6.25 -10.99 -11.86
CA SER A 51 -6.57 -12.32 -11.36
C SER A 51 -6.59 -12.34 -9.84
N CYS A 52 -7.34 -13.24 -9.22
CA CYS A 52 -7.13 -13.54 -7.81
C CYS A 52 -7.36 -15.02 -7.50
N VAL A 53 -6.40 -15.63 -6.81
CA VAL A 53 -6.42 -17.04 -6.42
C VAL A 53 -6.74 -17.13 -4.94
N ALA A 54 -7.81 -17.86 -4.61
CA ALA A 54 -8.26 -18.13 -3.23
C ALA A 54 -8.40 -16.89 -2.35
N SER A 55 -8.57 -15.69 -2.94
CA SER A 55 -8.61 -14.40 -2.23
C SER A 55 -7.33 -14.05 -1.43
N THR A 56 -6.27 -14.84 -1.55
CA THR A 56 -5.00 -14.66 -0.82
C THR A 56 -3.84 -14.27 -1.73
N ARG A 57 -3.97 -14.43 -3.05
CA ARG A 57 -3.01 -13.89 -4.01
C ARG A 57 -3.73 -13.23 -5.16
N CYS A 58 -3.80 -11.91 -5.13
CA CYS A 58 -4.44 -11.12 -6.17
C CYS A 58 -3.38 -10.37 -6.99
N ARG A 59 -3.56 -10.32 -8.31
CA ARG A 59 -2.76 -9.51 -9.22
C ARG A 59 -3.63 -8.40 -9.80
N PHE A 60 -3.05 -7.23 -9.89
CA PHE A 60 -3.65 -6.02 -10.43
C PHE A 60 -2.70 -5.35 -11.42
N ALA A 61 -3.21 -4.43 -12.21
CA ALA A 61 -2.39 -3.57 -13.04
C ALA A 61 -3.00 -2.17 -13.15
N ALA A 62 -2.15 -1.17 -13.31
CA ALA A 62 -2.50 0.17 -13.79
C ALA A 62 -1.54 0.54 -14.92
N ARG A 63 -2.06 0.68 -16.14
CA ARG A 63 -1.26 0.87 -17.36
C ARG A 63 -0.14 -0.19 -17.46
N ARG A 64 1.12 0.21 -17.26
CA ARG A 64 2.33 -0.63 -17.34
C ARG A 64 2.85 -1.11 -15.97
N VAL A 65 2.22 -0.68 -14.88
CA VAL A 65 2.58 -1.07 -13.51
C VAL A 65 1.80 -2.31 -13.11
N GLU A 66 2.50 -3.36 -12.70
CA GLU A 66 1.92 -4.57 -12.14
C GLU A 66 1.91 -4.50 -10.61
N VAL A 67 0.86 -5.02 -9.98
CA VAL A 67 0.80 -5.14 -8.53
C VAL A 67 0.39 -6.56 -8.15
N GLU A 68 1.14 -7.19 -7.25
CA GLU A 68 0.77 -8.44 -6.61
C GLU A 68 0.54 -8.20 -5.12
N VAL A 69 -0.63 -8.63 -4.63
CA VAL A 69 -1.02 -8.53 -3.23
C VAL A 69 -1.19 -9.93 -2.69
N LYS A 70 -0.36 -10.25 -1.69
CA LYS A 70 -0.42 -11.51 -0.96
C LYS A 70 -1.09 -11.28 0.39
N GLY A 71 -1.98 -12.19 0.74
CA GLY A 71 -2.59 -12.28 2.05
C GLY A 71 -1.90 -13.30 2.92
N GLN A 72 -2.19 -13.21 4.21
CA GLN A 72 -1.55 -14.01 5.24
C GLN A 72 -2.07 -15.46 5.19
N ALA A 73 -1.20 -16.42 5.51
CA ALA A 73 -1.54 -17.85 5.42
C ALA A 73 -2.49 -18.30 6.54
N ASP A 74 -2.42 -17.66 7.70
CA ASP A 74 -3.02 -18.06 8.97
C ASP A 74 -4.18 -17.17 9.42
N ARG A 75 -4.35 -15.99 8.82
CA ARG A 75 -5.47 -15.08 9.12
C ARG A 75 -5.92 -14.24 7.91
N PRO A 76 -7.17 -13.76 7.91
CA PRO A 76 -7.64 -12.81 6.91
C PRO A 76 -6.84 -11.51 6.97
N GLY A 77 -6.29 -11.08 5.84
CA GLY A 77 -5.57 -9.81 5.73
C GLY A 77 -4.54 -9.83 4.61
N THR A 78 -4.02 -8.65 4.29
CA THR A 78 -2.87 -8.45 3.43
C THR A 78 -1.59 -8.68 4.25
N GLU A 79 -0.61 -9.34 3.66
CA GLU A 79 0.73 -9.54 4.22
C GLU A 79 1.74 -8.63 3.52
N ARG A 80 1.68 -8.63 2.18
CA ARG A 80 2.66 -8.00 1.31
C ARG A 80 2.01 -7.47 0.05
N ILE A 81 2.45 -6.29 -0.36
CA ILE A 81 2.13 -5.66 -1.63
C ILE A 81 3.45 -5.53 -2.40
N LEU A 82 3.50 -6.06 -3.61
CA LEU A 82 4.62 -5.92 -4.55
C LEU A 82 4.13 -5.08 -5.73
N ILE A 83 4.74 -3.93 -5.94
CA ILE A 83 4.56 -3.08 -7.13
C ILE A 83 5.77 -3.34 -8.02
N ALA A 84 5.54 -3.72 -9.28
CA ALA A 84 6.62 -4.08 -10.18
C ALA A 84 6.41 -3.44 -11.55
N VAL A 85 7.52 -3.10 -12.18
CA VAL A 85 7.53 -2.53 -13.52
C VAL A 85 8.80 -2.94 -14.26
N THR A 86 8.71 -3.07 -15.59
CA THR A 86 9.85 -3.45 -16.43
C THR A 86 10.12 -2.35 -17.44
N PHE A 87 11.29 -1.72 -17.31
CA PHE A 87 11.83 -0.79 -18.28
C PHE A 87 12.32 -1.57 -19.48
N ARG A 88 11.65 -1.36 -20.62
CA ARG A 88 12.15 -1.83 -21.92
C ARG A 88 13.06 -0.75 -22.50
N GLN A 89 13.88 -1.08 -23.50
CA GLN A 89 14.54 -0.06 -24.32
C GLN A 89 13.47 0.79 -25.03
N SER A 90 13.02 1.83 -24.37
CA SER A 90 12.08 2.85 -24.85
C SER A 90 12.80 4.20 -24.86
N ASP A 91 12.18 5.22 -25.45
CA ASP A 91 12.69 6.58 -25.27
C ASP A 91 12.62 7.02 -23.79
N ASP A 92 13.40 8.04 -23.45
CA ASP A 92 13.50 8.59 -22.08
C ASP A 92 12.15 9.09 -21.55
N ALA A 93 11.27 9.61 -22.42
CA ALA A 93 9.97 10.11 -22.01
C ALA A 93 9.05 8.97 -21.56
N ALA A 94 9.08 7.84 -22.25
CA ALA A 94 8.33 6.65 -21.87
C ALA A 94 8.84 6.02 -20.56
N ALA A 95 10.13 6.20 -20.22
CA ALA A 95 10.70 5.79 -18.94
C ALA A 95 10.29 6.74 -17.80
N VAL A 96 10.28 8.05 -18.05
CA VAL A 96 9.81 9.06 -17.09
C VAL A 96 8.34 8.83 -16.73
N GLU A 97 7.45 8.70 -17.73
CA GLU A 97 6.03 8.44 -17.46
C GLU A 97 5.83 7.13 -16.67
N LEU A 98 6.63 6.11 -16.96
CA LEU A 98 6.57 4.83 -16.26
C LEU A 98 6.98 4.96 -14.79
N MET A 99 7.99 5.79 -14.51
CA MET A 99 8.42 6.09 -13.15
C MET A 99 7.37 6.91 -12.41
N GLU A 100 6.79 7.93 -13.05
CA GLU A 100 5.69 8.73 -12.48
C GLU A 100 4.48 7.86 -12.14
N ASP A 101 4.09 6.96 -13.04
CA ASP A 101 2.99 6.01 -12.80
C ASP A 101 3.31 5.10 -11.60
N THR A 102 4.54 4.57 -11.55
CA THR A 102 4.99 3.67 -10.48
C THR A 102 5.01 4.36 -9.11
N LEU A 103 5.57 5.57 -9.04
CA LEU A 103 5.62 6.36 -7.81
C LEU A 103 4.23 6.84 -7.38
N THR A 104 3.34 7.12 -8.33
CA THR A 104 1.94 7.47 -8.03
C THR A 104 1.19 6.28 -7.43
N VAL A 105 1.35 5.08 -7.99
CA VAL A 105 0.76 3.85 -7.43
C VAL A 105 1.34 3.53 -6.04
N LEU A 106 2.65 3.72 -5.85
CA LEU A 106 3.29 3.55 -4.55
C LEU A 106 2.77 4.56 -3.53
N GLY A 107 2.71 5.84 -3.87
CA GLY A 107 2.20 6.89 -2.99
C GLY A 107 0.73 6.67 -2.60
N ALA A 108 -0.11 6.27 -3.54
CA ALA A 108 -1.50 5.91 -3.25
C ALA A 108 -1.61 4.65 -2.38
N THR A 109 -0.71 3.67 -2.57
CA THR A 109 -0.60 2.50 -1.70
C THR A 109 -0.22 2.91 -0.28
N MET A 110 0.76 3.81 -0.11
CA MET A 110 1.13 4.35 1.21
C MET A 110 -0.03 5.09 1.88
N VAL A 111 -0.80 5.88 1.14
CA VAL A 111 -1.99 6.56 1.70
C VAL A 111 -3.04 5.54 2.18
N ALA A 112 -3.26 4.47 1.42
CA ALA A 112 -4.25 3.46 1.74
C ALA A 112 -3.82 2.49 2.86
N TYR A 113 -2.54 2.11 2.88
CA TYR A 113 -2.01 1.05 3.75
C TYR A 113 -1.12 1.55 4.91
N ASP A 114 -0.74 2.83 4.89
CA ASP A 114 0.02 3.51 5.94
C ASP A 114 -0.57 4.92 6.21
N PRO A 115 -1.86 5.01 6.61
CA PRO A 115 -2.60 6.28 6.71
C PRO A 115 -2.09 7.18 7.85
N LYS A 116 -1.29 6.65 8.77
CA LYS A 116 -0.69 7.41 9.88
C LYS A 116 0.59 8.13 9.46
N MET A 117 1.17 7.78 8.30
CA MET A 117 2.33 8.46 7.76
C MET A 117 1.96 9.89 7.31
N ALA A 118 2.66 10.88 7.85
CA ALA A 118 2.52 12.27 7.42
C ALA A 118 2.91 12.45 5.95
N ALA A 119 2.28 13.39 5.26
CA ALA A 119 2.52 13.63 3.84
C ALA A 119 3.99 13.96 3.54
N ASP A 120 4.62 14.79 4.37
CA ASP A 120 6.04 15.14 4.21
C ASP A 120 6.96 13.94 4.40
N SER A 121 6.67 13.09 5.40
CA SER A 121 7.41 11.84 5.61
C SER A 121 7.26 10.89 4.43
N ARG A 122 6.07 10.81 3.84
CA ARG A 122 5.82 10.01 2.63
C ARG A 122 6.64 10.51 1.45
N SER A 123 6.64 11.82 1.20
CA SER A 123 7.44 12.44 0.14
C SER A 123 8.93 12.19 0.34
N ASN A 124 9.44 12.36 1.57
CA ASN A 124 10.84 12.09 1.88
C ASN A 124 11.20 10.61 1.66
N LEU A 125 10.35 9.69 2.10
CA LEU A 125 10.59 8.25 1.91
C LEU A 125 10.60 7.85 0.43
N LEU A 126 9.72 8.42 -0.39
CA LEU A 126 9.74 8.22 -1.85
C LEU A 126 11.05 8.71 -2.48
N LEU A 127 11.51 9.90 -2.08
CA LEU A 127 12.77 10.49 -2.56
C LEU A 127 13.98 9.65 -2.13
N GLU A 128 14.04 9.25 -0.86
CA GLU A 128 15.14 8.44 -0.33
C GLU A 128 15.21 7.06 -0.99
N LEU A 129 14.07 6.39 -1.19
CA LEU A 129 14.04 5.11 -1.91
C LEU A 129 14.51 5.28 -3.35
N GLY A 130 14.08 6.35 -4.04
CA GLY A 130 14.52 6.64 -5.41
C GLY A 130 16.02 6.90 -5.51
N ASP A 131 16.57 7.75 -4.64
CA ASP A 131 17.99 8.11 -4.64
C ASP A 131 18.90 6.93 -4.29
N ALA A 132 18.54 6.17 -3.25
CA ALA A 132 19.29 4.98 -2.84
C ALA A 132 19.25 3.89 -3.93
N ALA A 133 18.10 3.70 -4.59
CA ALA A 133 17.98 2.77 -5.70
C ALA A 133 18.89 3.12 -6.88
N LEU A 134 18.97 4.41 -7.24
CA LEU A 134 19.83 4.87 -8.34
C LEU A 134 21.32 4.72 -8.03
N THR A 135 21.69 4.68 -6.74
CA THR A 135 23.09 4.61 -6.32
C THR A 135 23.57 3.17 -6.09
N ILE A 136 22.73 2.33 -5.47
CA ILE A 136 23.12 0.99 -4.98
C ILE A 136 22.37 -0.13 -5.73
N GLY A 137 21.28 0.20 -6.43
CA GLY A 137 20.37 -0.78 -7.03
C GLY A 137 19.33 -1.34 -6.05
N GLU A 138 19.44 -1.00 -4.76
CA GLU A 138 18.53 -1.43 -3.71
C GLU A 138 18.36 -0.36 -2.63
N ALA A 139 17.20 -0.35 -1.96
CA ALA A 139 16.89 0.56 -0.87
C ALA A 139 15.89 -0.05 0.11
N HIS A 140 16.02 0.27 1.39
CA HIS A 140 15.14 -0.20 2.46
C HIS A 140 14.82 0.93 3.44
N ARG A 141 13.53 1.06 3.80
CA ARG A 141 13.04 2.06 4.75
C ARG A 141 11.83 1.56 5.53
N ASP A 142 11.83 1.84 6.83
CA ASP A 142 10.71 1.55 7.71
C ASP A 142 9.90 2.82 7.98
N SER A 143 8.58 2.66 8.02
CA SER A 143 7.68 3.57 8.73
C SER A 143 7.42 3.04 10.14
N ALA A 144 6.45 3.63 10.85
CA ALA A 144 6.05 3.12 12.16
C ALA A 144 5.46 1.70 12.11
N GLU A 145 4.85 1.30 10.99
CA GLU A 145 4.09 0.02 10.89
C GLU A 145 4.45 -0.81 9.64
N VAL A 146 5.14 -0.22 8.66
CA VAL A 146 5.37 -0.82 7.34
C VAL A 146 6.86 -0.78 6.98
N HIS A 147 7.39 -1.91 6.52
CA HIS A 147 8.68 -2.01 5.85
C HIS A 147 8.49 -1.78 4.35
N TYR A 148 9.27 -0.85 3.80
CA TYR A 148 9.40 -0.61 2.38
C TYR A 148 10.76 -1.07 1.88
N ALA A 149 10.77 -1.80 0.77
CA ALA A 149 11.99 -2.17 0.07
C ALA A 149 11.83 -1.86 -1.42
N LEU A 150 12.92 -1.46 -2.05
CA LEU A 150 13.02 -1.23 -3.48
C LEU A 150 14.25 -1.97 -4.00
N SER A 151 14.12 -2.65 -5.13
CA SER A 151 15.24 -3.25 -5.85
C SER A 151 15.08 -3.05 -7.34
N PHE A 152 16.19 -2.79 -8.03
CA PHE A 152 16.27 -2.69 -9.48
C PHE A 152 17.26 -3.73 -10.01
N ASP A 153 16.76 -4.61 -10.88
CA ASP A 153 17.58 -5.56 -11.61
C ASP A 153 17.95 -4.99 -12.98
N ASP A 154 19.17 -4.49 -13.11
CA ASP A 154 19.72 -3.92 -14.34
C ASP A 154 19.67 -4.90 -15.53
N VAL A 155 19.77 -6.21 -15.28
CA VAL A 155 19.81 -7.22 -16.35
C VAL A 155 18.43 -7.40 -16.98
N SER A 156 17.39 -7.46 -16.15
CA SER A 156 16.00 -7.58 -16.63
C SER A 156 15.31 -6.24 -16.85
N GLY A 157 15.93 -5.13 -16.41
CA GLY A 157 15.32 -3.80 -16.39
C GLY A 157 14.12 -3.74 -15.45
N ARG A 158 14.07 -4.57 -14.41
CA ARG A 158 12.88 -4.73 -13.56
C ARG A 158 13.06 -4.01 -12.23
N LEU A 159 12.15 -3.09 -11.97
CA LEU A 159 12.00 -2.42 -10.69
C LEU A 159 10.92 -3.12 -9.88
N GLU A 160 11.24 -3.48 -8.64
CA GLU A 160 10.32 -4.06 -7.66
C GLU A 160 10.31 -3.20 -6.40
N ILE A 161 9.11 -2.89 -5.92
CA ILE A 161 8.87 -2.14 -4.69
C ILE A 161 7.92 -2.95 -3.81
N ILE A 162 8.32 -3.18 -2.57
CA ILE A 162 7.62 -4.00 -1.60
C ILE A 162 7.13 -3.12 -0.47
N ALA A 163 5.88 -3.28 -0.07
CA ALA A 163 5.33 -2.79 1.19
C ALA A 163 4.83 -3.99 1.99
N ALA A 164 5.33 -4.18 3.21
CA ALA A 164 4.97 -5.27 4.09
C ALA A 164 4.84 -4.78 5.54
N THR A 165 3.94 -5.38 6.33
CA THR A 165 3.83 -5.04 7.75
C THR A 165 5.10 -5.44 8.52
N LEU A 166 5.59 -4.57 9.42
CA LEU A 166 6.75 -4.89 10.28
C LEU A 166 6.50 -6.10 11.20
N ARG A 167 5.24 -6.41 11.51
CA ARG A 167 4.88 -7.60 12.31
C ARG A 167 5.18 -8.91 11.57
N ALA A 168 5.34 -8.90 10.24
CA ALA A 168 5.76 -10.05 9.44
C ALA A 168 7.29 -10.26 9.43
N GLY A 169 8.07 -9.35 10.02
CA GLY A 169 9.54 -9.40 10.05
C GLY A 169 10.18 -10.20 11.20
N HIS A 170 9.37 -10.86 12.03
CA HIS A 170 9.84 -11.71 13.15
C HIS A 170 9.26 -13.12 13.04
N GLY A 171 9.67 -13.85 12.00
CA GLY A 171 9.38 -15.27 11.81
C GLY A 171 10.59 -15.98 11.23
#